data_AF-A0A1G0LLR6-F1
#
_entry.id   AF-A0A1G0LLR6-F1
#
_cell.length_a   1.000
_cell.length_b   1.000
_cell.length_c   1.000
_cell.angle_alpha   90.00
_cell.angle_beta   90.00
_cell.angle_gamma   90.00
#
_symmetry.space_group_name_H-M   'P 1'
#
loop_
_entity.id
_entity.type
_entity.pdbx_description
1 polymer ?
#
loop_
_entity_poly.entity_id
_entity_poly.type
_entity_poly.pdbx_seq_one_letter_code
_entity_poly.pdbx_strand_id
1 'polypeptide(L)'
;MKKNFVRAFAVLAAVMFLSITVLELSAHARAGGSRSSGSRGSRSYSRPAAPTSPGPSRQQAAPSPSPFQQPQGGSFLRSMAGGIAGGLLGGMLFRSLGMAGGGMGGGGGIGMFEIILLAGIGYLIYRYIKKKREQSAVTAYSQGGYDAGNQGYHTIPSAGAPQLDQHPAFHPVDGGLDHVRQMDQSFDEERFKDNVMDYFFKIQAGWMNRDMAPVTNLLTDEMRRIFQDDIDRMLRDRQTNRLENIAVRNVELVEVWQEAGQDFITTQVTANLLDYTTDDANGAIVAGSKTDPVKFDEYWTFTRPVGNNPWKLSAINQK
;
A
#
# COMPACT_ATOMS: atom_id res chain seq x y z
N MET A 1 -52.59 -13.94 14.02
CA MET A 1 -51.62 -12.83 14.17
C MET A 1 -50.15 -13.29 14.09
N LYS A 2 -49.72 -14.34 14.83
CA LYS A 2 -48.31 -14.79 14.87
C LYS A 2 -47.69 -15.17 13.51
N LYS A 3 -48.42 -15.85 12.61
CA LYS A 3 -47.90 -16.24 11.27
C LYS A 3 -47.59 -15.03 10.36
N ASN A 4 -48.39 -13.97 10.43
CA ASN A 4 -48.19 -12.78 9.60
C ASN A 4 -47.01 -11.94 10.14
N PHE A 5 -46.82 -11.93 11.46
CA PHE A 5 -45.68 -11.29 12.09
C PHE A 5 -44.35 -11.97 11.74
N VAL A 6 -44.30 -13.30 11.72
CA VAL A 6 -43.10 -14.05 11.31
C VAL A 6 -42.77 -13.81 9.84
N ARG A 7 -43.78 -13.74 8.96
CA ARG A 7 -43.57 -13.43 7.53
C ARG A 7 -43.08 -12.00 7.31
N ALA A 8 -43.66 -11.02 8.01
CA ALA A 8 -43.22 -9.63 7.93
C ALA A 8 -41.77 -9.47 8.43
N PHE A 9 -41.43 -10.12 9.54
CA PHE A 9 -40.07 -10.12 10.07
C PHE A 9 -39.07 -10.80 9.13
N ALA A 10 -39.44 -11.92 8.52
CA ALA A 10 -38.58 -12.62 7.55
C ALA A 10 -38.31 -11.78 6.29
N VAL A 11 -39.31 -11.06 5.78
CA VAL A 11 -39.14 -10.14 4.65
C VAL A 11 -38.26 -8.96 5.04
N LEU A 12 -38.47 -8.38 6.22
CA LEU A 12 -37.70 -7.22 6.68
C LEU A 12 -36.24 -7.61 6.96
N ALA A 13 -36.01 -8.80 7.53
CA ALA A 13 -34.68 -9.37 7.69
C ALA A 13 -34.01 -9.67 6.35
N ALA A 14 -34.74 -10.20 5.36
CA ALA A 14 -34.22 -10.45 4.02
C ALA A 14 -33.84 -9.15 3.30
N VAL A 15 -34.65 -8.09 3.42
CA VAL A 15 -34.36 -6.75 2.87
C VAL A 15 -33.15 -6.14 3.56
N MET A 16 -33.05 -6.24 4.90
CA MET A 16 -31.86 -5.79 5.62
C MET A 16 -30.61 -6.57 5.20
N PHE A 17 -30.69 -7.89 5.09
CA PHE A 17 -29.57 -8.72 4.65
C PHE A 17 -29.15 -8.38 3.22
N LEU A 18 -30.10 -8.17 2.31
CA LEU A 18 -29.82 -7.77 0.93
C LEU A 18 -29.17 -6.38 0.86
N SER A 19 -29.62 -5.44 1.72
CA SER A 19 -29.02 -4.09 1.81
C SER A 19 -27.60 -4.09 2.38
N ILE A 20 -27.29 -5.02 3.30
CA ILE A 20 -25.93 -5.18 3.85
C ILE A 20 -24.99 -5.86 2.84
N THR A 21 -25.53 -6.62 1.87
CA THR A 21 -24.74 -7.25 0.80
C THR A 21 -24.45 -6.35 -0.40
N VAL A 22 -25.08 -5.16 -0.49
CA VAL A 22 -24.57 -4.06 -1.33
C VAL A 22 -23.40 -3.41 -0.57
N LEU A 23 -22.41 -4.24 -0.25
CA LEU A 23 -21.11 -3.79 0.18
C LEU A 23 -20.52 -3.01 -0.99
N GLU A 24 -20.01 -1.83 -0.67
CA GLU A 24 -19.19 -1.01 -1.56
C GLU A 24 -18.15 -1.90 -2.24
N LEU A 25 -18.45 -2.33 -3.47
CA LEU A 25 -17.43 -2.75 -4.42
C LEU A 25 -16.60 -1.49 -4.62
N SER A 26 -15.48 -1.43 -3.91
CA SER A 26 -14.55 -0.32 -3.97
C SER A 26 -14.08 -0.23 -5.42
N ALA A 27 -14.72 0.62 -6.24
CA ALA A 27 -14.30 0.81 -7.61
C ALA A 27 -12.90 1.39 -7.56
N HIS A 28 -12.04 0.65 -8.22
CA HIS A 28 -10.62 0.85 -8.28
C HIS A 28 -10.31 0.83 -9.77
N ALA A 29 -11.03 1.66 -10.54
CA ALA A 29 -11.24 1.50 -11.97
C ALA A 29 -10.78 2.71 -12.79
N ARG A 30 -9.94 3.58 -12.22
CA ARG A 30 -9.12 4.54 -12.98
C ARG A 30 -8.19 3.84 -13.99
N ALA A 31 -7.61 4.59 -14.93
CA ALA A 31 -6.73 4.05 -15.98
C ALA A 31 -5.66 3.11 -15.39
N GLY A 32 -5.68 1.83 -15.79
CA GLY A 32 -4.85 0.76 -15.22
C GLY A 32 -5.61 -0.19 -14.29
N GLY A 33 -6.89 0.08 -13.99
CA GLY A 33 -7.83 -0.85 -13.34
C GLY A 33 -7.40 -1.37 -11.97
N SER A 34 -6.62 -0.58 -11.23
CA SER A 34 -5.94 -0.97 -9.96
C SER A 34 -5.19 -2.29 -10.01
N ARG A 35 -4.78 -2.67 -11.22
CA ARG A 35 -3.86 -3.77 -11.47
C ARG A 35 -2.56 -3.19 -12.01
N SER A 36 -1.50 -3.94 -11.84
CA SER A 36 -0.26 -3.65 -12.56
C SER A 36 -0.43 -4.06 -14.04
N SER A 37 0.05 -3.25 -14.97
CA SER A 37 -0.10 -3.48 -16.41
C SER A 37 1.07 -2.91 -17.21
N GLY A 38 1.28 -3.43 -18.42
CA GLY A 38 2.34 -3.02 -19.32
C GLY A 38 3.72 -3.61 -18.98
N SER A 39 4.74 -3.04 -19.61
CA SER A 39 6.13 -3.52 -19.54
C SER A 39 7.08 -2.40 -19.11
N ARG A 40 7.98 -2.77 -18.20
CA ARG A 40 9.10 -1.97 -17.70
C ARG A 40 10.43 -2.55 -18.19
N GLY A 41 10.43 -3.18 -19.36
CA GLY A 41 11.60 -3.91 -19.85
C GLY A 41 12.03 -5.01 -18.88
N SER A 42 13.33 -5.09 -18.57
CA SER A 42 13.88 -6.08 -17.63
C SER A 42 13.35 -5.95 -16.20
N ARG A 43 12.81 -4.78 -15.81
CA ARG A 43 12.30 -4.50 -14.45
C ARG A 43 10.81 -4.79 -14.26
N SER A 44 10.15 -5.41 -15.24
CA SER A 44 8.71 -5.68 -15.21
C SER A 44 8.27 -6.56 -14.04
N TYR A 45 9.14 -7.46 -13.55
CA TYR A 45 8.86 -8.37 -12.44
C TYR A 45 9.34 -7.86 -11.07
N SER A 46 10.07 -6.74 -11.03
CA SER A 46 10.53 -6.11 -9.80
C SER A 46 9.61 -4.95 -9.40
N ARG A 47 9.27 -4.87 -8.12
CA ARG A 47 8.54 -3.72 -7.57
C ARG A 47 9.46 -2.49 -7.52
N PRO A 48 9.00 -1.31 -7.96
CA PRO A 48 9.76 -0.08 -7.81
C PRO A 48 10.13 0.17 -6.35
N ALA A 49 11.36 0.66 -6.13
CA ALA A 49 11.78 1.11 -4.82
C ALA A 49 10.95 2.34 -4.42
N ALA A 50 10.54 2.42 -3.14
CA ALA A 50 9.94 3.64 -2.62
C ALA A 50 11.01 4.75 -2.57
N PRO A 51 10.62 6.02 -2.82
CA PRO A 51 11.56 7.13 -2.72
C PRO A 51 12.17 7.19 -1.32
N THR A 52 13.50 7.26 -1.27
CA THR A 52 14.24 7.39 -0.02
C THR A 52 14.07 8.80 0.52
N SER A 53 13.19 9.01 1.49
CA SER A 53 13.22 10.22 2.29
C SER A 53 14.55 10.27 3.05
N PRO A 54 15.32 11.38 3.01
CA PRO A 54 16.53 11.49 3.82
C PRO A 54 16.13 11.41 5.30
N GLY A 55 16.46 10.27 5.92
CA GLY A 55 16.27 10.08 7.36
C GLY A 55 17.14 11.07 8.14
N PRO A 56 16.75 11.44 9.38
CA PRO A 56 17.58 12.31 10.19
C PRO A 56 18.96 11.68 10.36
N SER A 57 20.00 12.45 10.00
CA SER A 57 21.40 12.08 10.19
C SER A 57 21.60 11.61 11.63
N ARG A 58 21.82 10.32 11.82
CA ARG A 58 22.20 9.76 13.11
C ARG A 58 23.59 10.31 13.42
N GLN A 59 23.65 11.39 14.19
CA GLN A 59 24.91 11.88 14.75
C GLN A 59 25.60 10.68 15.41
N GLN A 60 26.77 10.32 14.88
CA GLN A 60 27.65 9.33 15.49
C GLN A 60 27.96 9.84 16.89
N ALA A 61 27.36 9.21 17.89
CA ALA A 61 27.77 9.40 19.26
C ALA A 61 29.22 8.91 19.36
N ALA A 62 30.11 9.79 19.82
CA ALA A 62 31.50 9.47 20.08
C ALA A 62 31.59 8.23 21.00
N PRO A 63 32.58 7.35 20.82
CA PRO A 63 32.73 6.16 21.65
C PRO A 63 33.00 6.57 23.11
N SER A 64 32.07 6.24 24.00
CA SER A 64 32.27 6.36 25.44
C SER A 64 33.26 5.29 25.94
N PRO A 65 34.19 5.63 26.84
CA PRO A 65 35.16 4.68 27.36
C PRO A 65 34.50 3.60 28.22
N SER A 66 34.98 2.37 28.08
CA SER A 66 34.48 1.14 28.70
C SER A 66 34.35 1.25 30.23
N PRO A 67 33.20 0.88 30.83
CA PRO A 67 33.12 0.74 32.28
C PRO A 67 33.62 -0.64 32.74
N PHE A 68 34.45 -0.61 33.78
CA PHE A 68 34.92 -1.75 34.54
C PHE A 68 33.76 -2.55 35.15
N GLN A 69 33.91 -3.89 35.18
CA GLN A 69 33.02 -4.84 35.87
C GLN A 69 33.06 -4.67 37.39
N GLN A 70 31.88 -4.61 38.04
CA GLN A 70 31.68 -4.99 39.44
C GLN A 70 30.21 -5.45 39.68
N PRO A 71 29.95 -6.25 40.75
CA PRO A 71 29.11 -7.45 40.65
C PRO A 71 27.61 -7.31 40.94
N GLN A 72 26.90 -8.37 40.53
CA GLN A 72 25.47 -8.64 40.69
C GLN A 72 24.90 -8.35 42.08
N GLY A 73 23.80 -7.58 42.11
CA GLY A 73 22.91 -7.44 43.26
C GLY A 73 21.45 -7.24 42.84
N GLY A 74 20.64 -8.31 42.94
CA GLY A 74 19.22 -8.24 43.33
C GLY A 74 18.19 -7.59 42.38
N SER A 75 18.02 -8.11 41.16
CA SER A 75 16.94 -7.71 40.23
C SER A 75 15.63 -8.53 40.37
N PHE A 76 15.23 -8.87 41.60
CA PHE A 76 13.97 -9.62 41.85
C PHE A 76 12.92 -8.77 42.58
N LEU A 77 13.34 -7.92 43.54
CA LEU A 77 12.44 -7.09 44.34
C LEU A 77 11.84 -5.89 43.57
N ARG A 78 12.44 -5.46 42.45
CA ARG A 78 11.90 -4.37 41.62
C ARG A 78 10.68 -4.81 40.78
N SER A 79 10.53 -6.10 40.49
CA SER A 79 9.41 -6.60 39.68
C SER A 79 8.13 -6.90 40.49
N MET A 80 8.25 -7.20 41.79
CA MET A 80 7.06 -7.40 42.65
C MET A 80 6.45 -6.09 43.15
N ALA A 81 7.24 -5.02 43.29
CA ALA A 81 6.75 -3.71 43.74
C ALA A 81 5.83 -3.02 42.70
N GLY A 82 5.96 -3.35 41.42
CA GLY A 82 5.08 -2.81 40.36
C GLY A 82 3.73 -3.51 40.23
N GLY A 83 3.60 -4.76 40.72
CA GLY A 83 2.41 -5.59 40.53
C GLY A 83 1.27 -5.32 41.54
N ILE A 84 1.60 -4.91 42.77
CA ILE A 84 0.60 -4.74 43.85
C ILE A 84 -0.07 -3.35 43.78
N ALA A 85 0.65 -2.32 43.31
CA ALA A 85 0.08 -0.98 43.14
C ALA A 85 -0.91 -0.89 41.96
N GLY A 86 -0.72 -1.69 40.90
CA GLY A 86 -1.64 -1.71 39.75
C GLY A 86 -2.95 -2.47 40.00
N GLY A 87 -2.95 -3.47 40.88
CA GLY A 87 -4.12 -4.32 41.16
C GLY A 87 -5.20 -3.66 42.01
N LEU A 88 -4.83 -2.78 42.94
CA LEU A 88 -5.78 -2.12 43.85
C LEU A 88 -6.49 -0.91 43.22
N LEU A 89 -5.86 -0.24 42.26
CA LEU A 89 -6.47 0.89 41.53
C LEU A 89 -7.42 0.43 40.41
N GLY A 90 -7.17 -0.74 39.81
CA GLY A 90 -8.10 -1.33 38.82
C GLY A 90 -9.41 -1.83 39.43
N GLY A 91 -9.39 -2.29 40.69
CA GLY A 91 -10.58 -2.83 41.38
C GLY A 91 -11.56 -1.77 41.90
N MET A 92 -11.14 -0.51 42.04
CA MET A 92 -11.98 0.57 42.57
C MET A 92 -12.65 1.41 41.47
N LEU A 93 -12.05 1.51 40.28
CA LEU A 93 -12.65 2.18 39.13
C LEU A 93 -13.83 1.41 38.52
N PHE A 94 -13.82 0.07 38.61
CA PHE A 94 -14.95 -0.76 38.15
C PHE A 94 -16.11 -0.87 39.15
N ARG A 95 -15.92 -0.42 40.39
CA ARG A 95 -16.93 -0.50 41.45
C ARG A 95 -17.69 0.81 41.67
N SER A 96 -17.28 1.92 41.04
CA SER A 96 -17.87 3.26 41.22
C SER A 96 -18.82 3.70 40.11
N LEU A 97 -18.94 2.95 39.00
CA LEU A 97 -20.07 3.08 38.07
C LEU A 97 -21.24 2.25 38.59
N GLY A 98 -21.87 2.79 39.63
CA GLY A 98 -23.10 2.27 40.20
C GLY A 98 -24.22 2.22 39.15
N MET A 99 -24.55 1.00 38.73
CA MET A 99 -25.88 0.63 38.27
C MET A 99 -26.48 -0.33 39.30
N ALA A 100 -26.64 0.18 40.52
CA ALA A 100 -27.46 -0.43 41.55
C ALA A 100 -28.72 0.44 41.73
N GLY A 101 -29.61 0.36 40.74
CA GLY A 101 -31.01 0.78 40.88
C GLY A 101 -31.84 -0.45 41.23
N GLY A 102 -32.22 -0.59 42.50
CA GLY A 102 -33.15 -1.61 42.94
C GLY A 102 -34.58 -1.30 42.50
N GLY A 103 -35.37 -2.35 42.27
CA GLY A 103 -36.81 -2.21 42.13
C GLY A 103 -37.48 -3.34 41.33
N MET A 104 -37.95 -4.36 42.06
CA MET A 104 -39.07 -5.24 41.71
C MET A 104 -38.95 -6.17 40.50
N GLY A 105 -38.78 -7.46 40.82
CA GLY A 105 -39.63 -8.53 40.27
C GLY A 105 -39.16 -9.22 39.00
N GLY A 106 -38.89 -10.51 39.12
CA GLY A 106 -38.86 -11.44 37.98
C GLY A 106 -37.46 -11.99 37.69
N GLY A 107 -37.26 -13.26 38.05
CA GLY A 107 -36.03 -14.00 37.75
C GLY A 107 -35.70 -13.97 36.26
N GLY A 108 -34.47 -13.57 35.95
CA GLY A 108 -33.90 -13.58 34.62
C GLY A 108 -32.39 -13.68 34.75
N GLY A 109 -31.90 -14.82 35.22
CA GLY A 109 -30.48 -15.15 35.12
C GLY A 109 -30.05 -15.12 33.66
N ILE A 110 -28.81 -14.71 33.40
CA ILE A 110 -28.17 -14.74 32.08
C ILE A 110 -28.45 -16.12 31.48
N GLY A 111 -29.27 -16.17 30.43
CA GLY A 111 -29.68 -17.43 29.82
C GLY A 111 -28.49 -18.14 29.19
N MET A 112 -28.63 -19.44 29.01
CA MET A 112 -27.61 -20.25 28.32
C MET A 112 -27.31 -19.71 26.91
N PHE A 113 -28.26 -19.02 26.30
CA PHE A 113 -28.09 -18.37 25.00
C PHE A 113 -27.09 -17.19 25.06
N GLU A 114 -27.19 -16.34 26.08
CA GLU A 114 -26.28 -15.21 26.29
C GLU A 114 -24.86 -15.67 26.62
N ILE A 115 -24.73 -16.78 27.36
CA ILE A 115 -23.42 -17.40 27.66
C ILE A 115 -22.79 -17.93 26.37
N ILE A 116 -23.56 -18.61 25.51
CA ILE A 116 -23.08 -19.11 24.21
C ILE A 116 -22.75 -17.96 23.27
N LEU A 117 -23.53 -16.87 23.28
CA LEU A 117 -23.29 -15.68 22.47
C LEU A 117 -21.97 -14.99 22.87
N LEU A 118 -21.74 -14.79 24.17
CA LEU A 118 -20.49 -14.21 24.67
C LEU A 118 -19.27 -15.12 24.40
N ALA A 119 -19.43 -16.44 24.54
CA ALA A 119 -18.39 -17.40 24.16
C ALA A 119 -18.09 -17.37 22.64
N GLY A 120 -19.11 -17.23 21.81
CA GLY A 120 -18.97 -17.11 20.35
C GLY A 120 -18.27 -15.82 19.92
N ILE A 121 -18.64 -14.69 20.53
CA ILE A 121 -17.98 -13.39 20.28
C ILE A 121 -16.52 -13.46 20.74
N GLY A 122 -16.24 -14.02 21.92
CA GLY A 122 -14.87 -14.23 22.41
C GLY A 122 -14.04 -15.12 21.48
N TYR A 123 -14.63 -16.21 20.96
CA TYR A 123 -13.98 -17.09 20.00
C TYR A 123 -13.68 -16.40 18.66
N LEU A 124 -14.60 -15.56 18.16
CA LEU A 124 -14.39 -14.77 16.94
C LEU A 124 -13.27 -13.74 17.10
N ILE A 125 -13.22 -13.04 18.24
CA ILE A 125 -12.13 -12.11 18.57
C ILE A 125 -10.79 -12.86 18.66
N TYR A 126 -10.75 -13.99 19.37
CA TYR A 126 -9.57 -14.84 19.46
C TYR A 126 -9.09 -15.32 18.08
N ARG A 127 -10.01 -15.82 17.24
CA ARG A 127 -9.72 -16.31 15.87
C ARG A 127 -9.20 -15.18 14.98
N TYR A 128 -9.75 -13.99 15.08
CA TYR A 128 -9.32 -12.82 14.31
C TYR A 128 -7.89 -12.39 14.70
N ILE A 129 -7.59 -12.34 16.00
CA ILE A 129 -6.25 -12.00 16.51
C ILE A 129 -5.22 -13.09 16.15
N LYS A 130 -5.60 -14.38 16.23
CA LYS A 130 -4.73 -15.51 15.85
C LYS A 130 -4.38 -15.48 14.36
N LYS A 131 -5.37 -15.24 13.48
CA LYS A 131 -5.15 -15.09 12.03
C LYS A 131 -4.24 -13.91 11.70
N LYS A 132 -4.36 -12.81 12.45
CA LYS A 132 -3.49 -11.63 12.28
C LYS A 132 -2.05 -11.90 12.77
N ARG A 133 -1.86 -12.71 13.82
CA ARG A 133 -0.54 -13.15 14.30
C ARG A 133 0.14 -14.13 13.36
N GLU A 134 -0.60 -15.01 12.69
CA GLU A 134 -0.04 -15.92 11.68
C GLU A 134 0.42 -15.16 10.41
N GLN A 135 -0.28 -14.09 10.03
CA GLN A 135 0.16 -13.18 8.94
C GLN A 135 1.30 -12.22 9.35
N SER A 136 1.61 -12.08 10.64
CA SER A 136 2.75 -11.30 11.16
C SER A 136 3.92 -12.16 11.65
N ALA A 137 3.86 -13.49 11.48
CA ALA A 137 4.91 -14.43 11.89
C ALA A 137 5.71 -15.04 10.73
N VAL A 138 5.57 -14.50 9.51
CA VAL A 138 6.45 -14.84 8.36
C VAL A 138 7.39 -13.66 8.06
N THR A 139 8.11 -13.18 9.08
CA THR A 139 9.34 -12.37 8.92
C THR A 139 10.14 -12.43 10.22
N ALA A 140 10.68 -13.60 10.58
CA ALA A 140 11.72 -13.71 11.62
C ALA A 140 12.32 -15.13 11.70
N TYR A 141 12.86 -15.69 10.61
CA TYR A 141 13.79 -16.85 10.72
C TYR A 141 14.74 -16.91 9.52
N SER A 142 15.96 -16.38 9.70
CA SER A 142 17.19 -16.97 9.14
C SER A 142 18.44 -16.28 9.71
N GLN A 143 18.92 -16.73 10.87
CA GLN A 143 20.33 -16.63 11.24
C GLN A 143 20.72 -17.90 12.02
N GLY A 144 21.76 -18.57 11.54
CA GLY A 144 22.34 -19.83 12.01
C GLY A 144 22.92 -20.53 10.78
N GLY A 145 24.23 -20.63 10.56
CA GLY A 145 25.29 -20.91 11.52
C GLY A 145 25.71 -22.37 11.29
N TYR A 146 26.46 -22.63 10.22
CA TYR A 146 27.11 -23.91 9.96
C TYR A 146 28.55 -23.66 9.49
N ASP A 147 29.45 -23.86 10.45
CA ASP A 147 30.86 -24.11 10.26
C ASP A 147 31.06 -25.63 10.16
N ALA A 148 31.72 -26.09 9.10
CA ALA A 148 32.59 -27.28 9.04
C ALA A 148 32.85 -27.67 7.57
N GLY A 149 34.06 -27.41 7.08
CA GLY A 149 34.44 -27.84 5.73
C GLY A 149 35.81 -27.34 5.25
N ASN A 150 36.84 -27.52 6.07
CA ASN A 150 38.25 -27.37 5.73
C ASN A 150 38.63 -28.12 4.45
N GLN A 151 39.08 -27.44 3.38
CA GLN A 151 40.16 -27.89 2.47
C GLN A 151 40.83 -26.71 1.72
N GLY A 152 42.09 -26.44 2.11
CA GLY A 152 43.25 -26.00 1.33
C GLY A 152 43.12 -25.05 0.13
N TYR A 153 43.72 -23.87 0.21
CA TYR A 153 45.10 -23.61 -0.26
C TYR A 153 45.42 -22.11 -0.37
N HIS A 154 46.61 -21.76 0.14
CA HIS A 154 47.47 -20.58 -0.10
C HIS A 154 46.97 -19.15 0.16
N THR A 155 47.41 -18.63 1.30
CA THR A 155 47.59 -17.21 1.61
C THR A 155 48.82 -16.63 0.89
N ILE A 156 48.66 -15.45 0.29
CA ILE A 156 49.74 -14.51 -0.05
C ILE A 156 49.41 -13.20 0.67
N PRO A 157 50.27 -12.66 1.55
CA PRO A 157 49.99 -11.42 2.25
C PRO A 157 50.36 -10.23 1.36
N SER A 158 49.38 -9.44 0.92
CA SER A 158 49.63 -8.12 0.32
C SER A 158 49.33 -7.03 1.32
N ALA A 159 50.37 -6.25 1.60
CA ALA A 159 50.36 -5.09 2.47
C ALA A 159 49.47 -3.95 1.93
N GLY A 160 48.85 -3.23 2.86
CA GLY A 160 48.43 -1.82 2.78
C GLY A 160 47.68 -1.36 1.53
N ALA A 161 46.35 -1.30 1.61
CA ALA A 161 45.55 -0.47 0.71
C ALA A 161 44.84 0.63 1.54
N PRO A 162 44.86 1.89 1.07
CA PRO A 162 44.31 3.03 1.80
C PRO A 162 42.79 2.94 1.92
N GLN A 163 42.30 3.47 3.04
CA GLN A 163 40.90 3.66 3.37
C GLN A 163 40.25 4.55 2.30
N LEU A 164 39.56 3.94 1.34
CA LEU A 164 38.78 4.66 0.35
C LEU A 164 37.59 5.33 1.05
N ASP A 165 37.53 6.65 0.83
CA ASP A 165 36.51 7.57 1.29
C ASP A 165 35.09 7.02 1.13
N GLN A 166 34.25 7.35 2.11
CA GLN A 166 32.79 7.19 2.03
C GLN A 166 32.28 7.90 0.78
N HIS A 167 32.04 7.15 -0.30
CA HIS A 167 31.23 7.62 -1.40
C HIS A 167 29.84 8.00 -0.84
N PRO A 168 29.29 9.18 -1.18
CA PRO A 168 27.90 9.50 -0.86
C PRO A 168 27.00 8.40 -1.44
N ALA A 169 25.94 8.05 -0.72
CA ALA A 169 25.01 7.00 -1.12
C ALA A 169 24.62 7.21 -2.59
N PHE A 170 25.07 6.30 -3.47
CA PHE A 170 24.79 6.38 -4.89
C PHE A 170 23.29 6.12 -5.06
N HIS A 171 22.50 7.18 -5.23
CA HIS A 171 21.07 7.03 -5.50
C HIS A 171 20.94 6.47 -6.93
N PRO A 172 20.27 5.31 -7.13
CA PRO A 172 20.13 4.70 -8.45
C PRO A 172 19.47 5.63 -9.50
N VAL A 173 18.71 6.63 -9.03
CA VAL A 173 18.09 7.67 -9.86
C VAL A 173 19.14 8.65 -10.40
N ASP A 174 20.04 9.15 -9.56
CA ASP A 174 21.04 10.16 -9.94
C ASP A 174 21.97 9.62 -11.04
N GLY A 175 22.51 8.40 -10.84
CA GLY A 175 23.35 7.76 -11.86
C GLY A 175 22.59 7.41 -13.14
N GLY A 176 21.27 7.15 -13.07
CA GLY A 176 20.45 6.94 -14.25
C GLY A 176 20.21 8.24 -15.03
N LEU A 177 19.94 9.34 -14.33
CA LEU A 177 19.74 10.66 -14.92
C LEU A 177 20.99 11.18 -15.63
N ASP A 178 22.17 10.89 -15.09
CA ASP A 178 23.43 11.26 -15.74
C ASP A 178 23.57 10.61 -17.12
N HIS A 179 23.21 9.33 -17.27
CA HIS A 179 23.21 8.66 -18.57
C HIS A 179 22.20 9.27 -19.53
N VAL A 180 20.98 9.58 -19.05
CA VAL A 180 19.96 10.25 -19.87
C VAL A 180 20.46 11.60 -20.37
N ARG A 181 21.08 12.41 -19.50
CA ARG A 181 21.61 13.75 -19.85
C ARG A 181 22.81 13.70 -20.78
N GLN A 182 23.62 12.64 -20.72
CA GLN A 182 24.73 12.44 -21.67
C GLN A 182 24.22 12.26 -23.10
N MET A 183 23.10 11.57 -23.27
CA MET A 183 22.51 11.29 -24.59
C MET A 183 21.49 12.35 -25.03
N ASP A 184 20.92 13.08 -24.08
CA ASP A 184 19.98 14.18 -24.27
C ASP A 184 20.30 15.33 -23.30
N GLN A 185 21.18 16.24 -23.74
CA GLN A 185 21.59 17.39 -22.94
C GLN A 185 20.44 18.38 -22.65
N SER A 186 19.31 18.26 -23.36
CA SER A 186 18.14 19.09 -23.15
C SER A 186 17.17 18.52 -22.10
N PHE A 187 17.46 17.32 -21.57
CA PHE A 187 16.65 16.69 -20.55
C PHE A 187 16.64 17.53 -19.26
N ASP A 188 15.44 17.92 -18.85
CA ASP A 188 15.18 18.65 -17.61
C ASP A 188 14.17 17.84 -16.77
N GLU A 189 14.54 17.59 -15.51
CA GLU A 189 13.77 16.71 -14.63
C GLU A 189 12.43 17.31 -14.23
N GLU A 190 12.38 18.61 -13.93
CA GLU A 190 11.15 19.29 -13.53
C GLU A 190 10.17 19.37 -14.70
N ARG A 191 10.66 19.72 -15.90
CA ARG A 191 9.87 19.64 -17.13
C ARG A 191 9.36 18.24 -17.40
N PHE A 192 10.16 17.20 -17.11
CA PHE A 192 9.70 15.82 -17.24
C PHE A 192 8.57 15.51 -16.25
N LYS A 193 8.68 15.92 -14.97
CA LYS A 193 7.60 15.77 -13.98
C LYS A 193 6.32 16.49 -14.39
N ASP A 194 6.43 17.70 -14.93
CA ASP A 194 5.29 18.46 -15.47
C ASP A 194 4.62 17.71 -16.63
N ASN A 195 5.42 17.14 -17.54
CA ASN A 195 4.90 16.31 -18.63
C ASN A 195 4.19 15.05 -18.10
N VAL A 196 4.70 14.42 -17.04
CA VAL A 196 4.03 13.27 -16.40
C VAL A 196 2.66 13.66 -15.87
N MET A 197 2.51 14.85 -15.25
CA MET A 197 1.21 15.36 -14.81
C MET A 197 0.26 15.56 -15.98
N ASP A 198 0.72 16.16 -17.08
CA ASP A 198 -0.09 16.35 -18.30
C ASP A 198 -0.53 15.00 -18.91
N TYR A 199 0.38 14.02 -18.97
CA TYR A 199 0.07 12.68 -19.48
C TYR A 199 -0.97 12.00 -18.60
N PHE A 200 -0.83 12.11 -17.28
CA PHE A 200 -1.80 11.58 -16.33
C PHE A 200 -3.21 12.13 -16.61
N PHE A 201 -3.38 13.45 -16.67
CA PHE A 201 -4.70 14.03 -16.92
C PHE A 201 -5.27 13.67 -18.30
N LYS A 202 -4.44 13.69 -19.36
CA LYS A 202 -4.88 13.34 -20.71
C LYS A 202 -5.34 11.89 -20.80
N ILE A 203 -4.58 10.96 -20.22
CA ILE A 203 -4.92 9.53 -20.24
C ILE A 203 -6.18 9.25 -19.41
N GLN A 204 -6.32 9.88 -18.24
CA GLN A 204 -7.55 9.75 -17.44
C GLN A 204 -8.76 10.36 -18.18
N ALA A 205 -8.60 11.46 -18.90
CA ALA A 205 -9.66 12.02 -19.74
C ALA A 205 -10.08 11.06 -20.86
N GLY A 206 -9.12 10.43 -21.55
CA GLY A 206 -9.41 9.40 -22.55
C GLY A 206 -10.14 8.20 -21.95
N TRP A 207 -9.72 7.76 -20.76
CA TRP A 207 -10.37 6.67 -20.01
C TRP A 207 -11.83 6.98 -19.68
N MET A 208 -12.11 8.15 -19.10
CA MET A 208 -13.48 8.58 -18.77
C MET A 208 -14.37 8.74 -20.01
N ASN A 209 -13.79 9.18 -21.12
CA ASN A 209 -14.49 9.31 -22.39
C ASN A 209 -14.64 7.97 -23.14
N ARG A 210 -14.03 6.89 -22.62
CA ARG A 210 -13.95 5.58 -23.27
C ARG A 210 -13.36 5.68 -24.69
N ASP A 211 -12.40 6.58 -24.88
CA ASP A 211 -11.71 6.83 -26.15
C ASP A 211 -10.24 7.20 -25.91
N MET A 212 -9.32 6.35 -26.38
CA MET A 212 -7.88 6.55 -26.29
C MET A 212 -7.26 7.13 -27.57
N ALA A 213 -8.04 7.37 -28.63
CA ALA A 213 -7.53 7.92 -29.89
C ALA A 213 -6.75 9.23 -29.67
N PRO A 214 -7.21 10.20 -28.85
CA PRO A 214 -6.50 11.46 -28.65
C PRO A 214 -5.13 11.31 -27.97
N VAL A 215 -4.91 10.23 -27.21
CA VAL A 215 -3.69 10.00 -26.42
C VAL A 215 -2.82 8.88 -26.96
N THR A 216 -3.12 8.36 -28.16
CA THR A 216 -2.39 7.23 -28.76
C THR A 216 -0.88 7.47 -28.85
N ASN A 217 -0.46 8.71 -29.10
CA ASN A 217 0.96 9.06 -29.18
C ASN A 217 1.69 9.07 -27.83
N LEU A 218 0.94 9.13 -26.72
CA LEU A 218 1.47 9.12 -25.35
C LEU A 218 1.65 7.69 -24.81
N LEU A 219 1.21 6.67 -25.55
CA LEU A 219 1.15 5.28 -25.12
C LEU A 219 2.05 4.41 -25.98
N THR A 220 2.65 3.37 -25.38
CA THR A 220 3.19 2.26 -26.17
C THR A 220 2.05 1.47 -26.83
N ASP A 221 2.37 0.71 -27.88
CA ASP A 221 1.39 -0.15 -28.56
C ASP A 221 0.80 -1.22 -27.64
N GLU A 222 1.56 -1.65 -26.64
CA GLU A 222 1.09 -2.56 -25.60
C GLU A 222 0.09 -1.86 -24.67
N MET A 223 0.43 -0.70 -24.11
CA MET A 223 -0.48 0.03 -23.23
C MET A 223 -1.76 0.45 -23.94
N ARG A 224 -1.68 0.86 -25.21
CA ARG A 224 -2.88 1.16 -26.02
C ARG A 224 -3.81 -0.04 -26.12
N ARG A 225 -3.28 -1.24 -26.38
CA ARG A 225 -4.08 -2.48 -26.45
C ARG A 225 -4.74 -2.79 -25.11
N ILE A 226 -3.99 -2.68 -24.01
CA ILE A 226 -4.50 -2.91 -22.66
C ILE A 226 -5.67 -1.96 -22.35
N PHE A 227 -5.51 -0.66 -22.62
CA PHE A 227 -6.59 0.30 -22.41
C PHE A 227 -7.78 0.06 -23.33
N GLN A 228 -7.55 -0.32 -24.59
CA GLN A 228 -8.64 -0.65 -25.51
C GLN A 228 -9.45 -1.86 -25.02
N ASP A 229 -8.79 -2.92 -24.56
CA ASP A 229 -9.47 -4.11 -24.04
C ASP A 229 -10.34 -3.78 -22.81
N ASP A 230 -9.88 -2.87 -21.96
CA ASP A 230 -10.64 -2.40 -20.80
C ASP A 230 -11.80 -1.49 -21.18
N ILE A 231 -11.61 -0.60 -22.15
CA ILE A 231 -12.67 0.22 -22.72
C ILE A 231 -13.75 -0.66 -23.35
N ASP A 232 -13.36 -1.66 -24.14
CA ASP A 232 -14.29 -2.60 -24.77
C ASP A 232 -15.08 -3.38 -23.73
N ARG A 233 -14.46 -3.70 -22.58
CA ARG A 233 -15.16 -4.31 -21.45
C ARG A 233 -16.20 -3.36 -20.86
N MET A 234 -15.82 -2.12 -20.55
CA MET A 234 -16.75 -1.11 -20.05
C MET A 234 -17.93 -0.87 -21.01
N LEU A 235 -17.68 -0.84 -22.32
CA LEU A 235 -18.71 -0.71 -23.35
C LEU A 235 -19.66 -1.92 -23.38
N ARG A 236 -19.13 -3.15 -23.30
CA ARG A 236 -19.95 -4.38 -23.22
C ARG A 236 -20.82 -4.41 -21.97
N ASP A 237 -20.25 -4.00 -20.84
CA ASP A 237 -20.93 -3.98 -19.55
C ASP A 237 -21.88 -2.78 -19.42
N ARG A 238 -21.89 -1.87 -20.41
CA ARG A 238 -22.66 -0.61 -20.42
C ARG A 238 -22.38 0.24 -19.18
N GLN A 239 -21.11 0.31 -18.83
CA GLN A 239 -20.61 1.05 -17.69
C GLN A 239 -19.72 2.20 -18.14
N THR A 240 -19.77 3.30 -17.40
CA THR A 240 -18.86 4.43 -17.55
C THR A 240 -18.16 4.69 -16.23
N ASN A 241 -16.83 4.66 -16.24
CA ASN A 241 -16.03 5.09 -15.10
C ASN A 241 -15.94 6.63 -15.07
N ARG A 242 -16.12 7.20 -13.88
CA ARG A 242 -16.13 8.64 -13.62
C ARG A 242 -15.06 8.95 -12.60
N LEU A 243 -14.19 9.89 -12.94
CA LEU A 243 -13.16 10.41 -12.06
C LEU A 243 -13.43 11.90 -11.82
N GLU A 244 -13.70 12.28 -10.58
CA GLU A 244 -14.01 13.66 -10.19
C GLU A 244 -13.05 14.15 -9.10
N ASN A 245 -12.90 15.47 -8.95
CA ASN A 245 -12.08 16.10 -7.91
C ASN A 245 -10.64 15.56 -7.84
N ILE A 246 -10.04 15.35 -9.01
CA ILE A 246 -8.68 14.85 -9.14
C ILE A 246 -7.69 15.90 -8.63
N ALA A 247 -6.89 15.53 -7.63
CA ALA A 247 -5.79 16.33 -7.12
C ALA A 247 -4.51 15.48 -7.07
N VAL A 248 -3.54 15.82 -7.92
CA VAL A 248 -2.20 15.25 -7.89
C VAL A 248 -1.41 15.97 -6.79
N ARG A 249 -0.82 15.21 -5.87
CA ARG A 249 -0.09 15.71 -4.70
C ARG A 249 1.42 15.73 -4.90
N ASN A 250 1.95 14.70 -5.55
CA ASN A 250 3.38 14.56 -5.76
C ASN A 250 3.66 13.73 -7.02
N VAL A 251 4.74 14.08 -7.71
CA VAL A 251 5.34 13.30 -8.79
C VAL A 251 6.84 13.23 -8.52
N GLU A 252 7.35 12.03 -8.28
CA GLU A 252 8.76 11.82 -7.91
C GLU A 252 9.37 10.70 -8.75
N LEU A 253 10.60 10.91 -9.24
CA LEU A 253 11.33 9.86 -9.96
C LEU A 253 11.86 8.85 -8.96
N VAL A 254 11.54 7.58 -9.17
CA VAL A 254 11.94 6.48 -8.28
C VAL A 254 12.94 5.54 -8.91
N GLU A 255 12.93 5.41 -10.24
CA GLU A 255 13.89 4.61 -10.99
C GLU A 255 14.18 5.25 -12.33
N VAL A 256 15.47 5.26 -12.71
CA VAL A 256 15.94 5.68 -14.03
C VAL A 256 16.95 4.67 -14.52
N TRP A 257 16.77 4.14 -15.73
CA TRP A 257 17.74 3.24 -16.33
C TRP A 257 17.66 3.27 -17.86
N GLN A 258 18.69 2.73 -18.49
CA GLN A 258 18.76 2.56 -19.93
C GLN A 258 19.00 1.07 -20.23
N GLU A 259 18.26 0.53 -21.19
CA GLU A 259 18.49 -0.84 -21.68
C GLU A 259 18.12 -0.96 -23.15
N ALA A 260 18.87 -1.77 -23.90
CA ALA A 260 18.60 -2.07 -25.30
C ALA A 260 18.30 -0.84 -26.21
N GLY A 261 18.97 0.29 -25.94
CA GLY A 261 18.76 1.54 -26.70
C GLY A 261 17.48 2.30 -26.36
N GLN A 262 16.84 1.99 -25.23
CA GLN A 262 15.71 2.74 -24.67
C GLN A 262 16.08 3.35 -23.32
N ASP A 263 15.61 4.56 -23.08
CA ASP A 263 15.55 5.16 -21.76
C ASP A 263 14.26 4.72 -21.06
N PHE A 264 14.33 4.53 -19.75
CA PHE A 264 13.19 4.28 -18.90
C PHE A 264 13.25 5.16 -17.65
N ILE A 265 12.11 5.78 -17.33
CA ILE A 265 11.93 6.53 -16.09
C ILE A 265 10.64 6.06 -15.45
N THR A 266 10.71 5.64 -14.18
CA THR A 266 9.54 5.37 -13.36
C THR A 266 9.32 6.51 -12.39
N THR A 267 8.10 7.03 -12.37
CA THR A 267 7.67 8.04 -11.41
C THR A 267 6.62 7.49 -10.47
N GLN A 268 6.74 7.78 -9.18
CA GLN A 268 5.62 7.65 -8.25
C GLN A 268 4.69 8.86 -8.39
N VAL A 269 3.43 8.62 -8.71
CA VAL A 269 2.35 9.60 -8.77
C VAL A 269 1.45 9.37 -7.57
N THR A 270 1.40 10.35 -6.67
CA THR A 270 0.49 10.35 -5.52
C THR A 270 -0.68 11.28 -5.82
N ALA A 271 -1.91 10.76 -5.77
CA ALA A 271 -3.11 11.55 -6.06
C ALA A 271 -4.29 11.17 -5.17
N ASN A 272 -5.30 12.03 -5.16
CA ASN A 272 -6.62 11.71 -4.62
C ASN A 272 -7.71 12.13 -5.58
N LEU A 273 -8.77 11.32 -5.69
CA LEU A 273 -9.91 11.57 -6.56
C LEU A 273 -11.15 10.83 -6.06
N LEU A 274 -12.32 11.21 -6.56
CA LEU A 274 -13.54 10.41 -6.48
C LEU A 274 -13.55 9.44 -7.65
N ASP A 275 -13.64 8.14 -7.38
CA ASP A 275 -13.72 7.07 -8.38
C ASP A 275 -15.05 6.34 -8.21
N TYR A 276 -15.89 6.42 -9.23
CA TYR A 276 -17.14 5.67 -9.25
C TYR A 276 -17.52 5.27 -10.67
N THR A 277 -18.25 4.16 -10.78
CA THR A 277 -18.72 3.63 -12.05
C THR A 277 -20.23 3.72 -12.10
N THR A 278 -20.76 4.21 -13.21
CA THR A 278 -22.21 4.35 -13.44
C THR A 278 -22.68 3.40 -14.52
N ASP A 279 -23.89 2.85 -14.34
CA ASP A 279 -24.62 2.17 -15.40
C ASP A 279 -25.15 3.18 -16.42
N ASP A 280 -24.91 2.94 -17.71
CA ASP A 280 -25.27 3.87 -18.78
C ASP A 280 -26.79 3.97 -19.01
N ALA A 281 -27.58 2.95 -18.63
CA ALA A 281 -29.01 2.91 -18.90
C ALA A 281 -29.81 3.76 -17.90
N ASN A 282 -29.40 3.80 -16.63
CA ASN A 282 -30.13 4.51 -15.58
C ASN A 282 -29.28 5.52 -14.78
N GLY A 283 -27.97 5.60 -15.04
CA GLY A 283 -27.04 6.50 -14.34
C GLY A 283 -26.77 6.10 -12.89
N ALA A 284 -27.23 4.94 -12.43
CA ALA A 284 -27.01 4.47 -11.08
C ALA A 284 -25.53 4.15 -10.86
N ILE A 285 -25.02 4.49 -9.69
CA ILE A 285 -23.68 4.11 -9.28
C ILE A 285 -23.69 2.60 -8.99
N VAL A 286 -22.88 1.86 -9.74
CA VAL A 286 -22.75 0.40 -9.63
C VAL A 286 -21.51 -0.01 -8.84
N ALA A 287 -20.53 0.88 -8.71
CA ALA A 287 -19.34 0.67 -7.91
C ALA A 287 -18.67 2.00 -7.52
N GLY A 288 -17.92 2.01 -6.42
CA GLY A 288 -17.17 3.19 -5.95
C GLY A 288 -18.03 4.21 -5.19
N SER A 289 -17.46 5.39 -4.97
CA SER A 289 -18.11 6.45 -4.19
C SER A 289 -17.96 7.82 -4.88
N LYS A 290 -19.08 8.54 -4.92
CA LYS A 290 -19.12 9.95 -5.36
C LYS A 290 -18.83 10.93 -4.22
N THR A 291 -18.71 10.45 -2.99
CA THR A 291 -18.50 11.30 -1.79
C THR A 291 -17.18 11.04 -1.09
N ASP A 292 -16.63 9.83 -1.21
CA ASP A 292 -15.45 9.41 -0.46
C ASP A 292 -14.22 9.38 -1.38
N PRO A 293 -13.27 10.32 -1.23
CA PRO A 293 -12.09 10.37 -2.06
C PRO A 293 -11.17 9.19 -1.79
N VAL A 294 -10.75 8.52 -2.86
CA VAL A 294 -9.72 7.49 -2.83
C VAL A 294 -8.37 8.16 -2.96
N LYS A 295 -7.46 7.88 -2.02
CA LYS A 295 -6.04 8.23 -2.11
C LYS A 295 -5.26 7.05 -2.66
N PHE A 296 -4.33 7.30 -3.57
CA PHE A 296 -3.52 6.23 -4.13
C PHE A 296 -2.10 6.70 -4.50
N ASP A 297 -1.23 5.70 -4.57
CA ASP A 297 0.14 5.81 -5.05
C ASP A 297 0.30 4.84 -6.22
N GLU A 298 0.67 5.35 -7.39
CA GLU A 298 0.94 4.54 -8.58
C GLU A 298 2.33 4.83 -9.13
N TYR A 299 2.95 3.80 -9.68
CA TYR A 299 4.21 3.94 -10.41
C TYR A 299 3.95 3.91 -11.89
N TRP A 300 4.22 5.02 -12.55
CA TRP A 300 4.07 5.20 -13.99
C TRP A 300 5.45 5.10 -14.62
N THR A 301 5.63 4.12 -15.50
CA THR A 301 6.89 3.91 -16.22
C THR A 301 6.77 4.46 -17.62
N PHE A 302 7.68 5.35 -17.99
CA PHE A 302 7.78 5.96 -19.30
C PHE A 302 9.03 5.46 -20.00
N THR A 303 8.94 5.30 -21.32
CA THR A 303 10.05 4.90 -22.17
C THR A 303 10.14 5.74 -23.43
N ARG A 304 11.35 5.85 -23.96
CA ARG A 304 11.65 6.42 -25.28
C ARG A 304 12.90 5.77 -25.85
N PRO A 305 13.09 5.77 -27.18
CA PRO A 305 14.42 5.56 -27.75
C PRO A 305 15.39 6.61 -27.21
N VAL A 306 16.62 6.19 -26.91
CA VAL A 306 17.67 7.05 -26.34
C VAL A 306 17.84 8.33 -27.16
N GLY A 307 18.05 9.46 -26.47
CA GLY A 307 18.17 10.78 -27.06
C GLY A 307 16.89 11.61 -26.97
N ASN A 308 16.79 12.68 -27.77
CA ASN A 308 15.66 13.61 -27.70
C ASN A 308 14.43 13.09 -28.48
N ASN A 309 13.82 12.03 -27.95
CA ASN A 309 12.59 11.41 -28.46
C ASN A 309 11.42 11.65 -27.49
N PRO A 310 10.16 11.60 -27.99
CA PRO A 310 8.99 11.73 -27.14
C PRO A 310 8.86 10.53 -26.20
N TRP A 311 8.51 10.80 -24.94
CA TRP A 311 8.20 9.80 -23.94
C TRP A 311 6.85 9.13 -24.20
N LYS A 312 6.76 7.85 -23.87
CA LYS A 312 5.53 7.07 -23.94
C LYS A 312 5.33 6.28 -22.66
N LEU A 313 4.10 6.24 -22.15
CA LEU A 313 3.73 5.38 -21.03
C LEU A 313 3.81 3.91 -21.45
N SER A 314 4.62 3.14 -20.73
CA SER A 314 4.87 1.72 -21.00
C SER A 314 4.30 0.80 -19.93
N ALA A 315 4.15 1.26 -18.69
CA ALA A 315 3.57 0.49 -17.60
C ALA A 315 2.95 1.36 -16.50
N ILE A 316 1.95 0.81 -15.81
CA ILE A 316 1.40 1.33 -14.57
C ILE A 316 1.46 0.21 -13.53
N ASN A 317 2.05 0.48 -12.36
CA ASN A 317 2.07 -0.46 -11.24
C ASN A 317 1.44 0.15 -9.99
N GLN A 318 0.74 -0.69 -9.24
CA GLN A 318 0.23 -0.30 -7.92
C GLN A 318 1.32 -0.49 -6.87
N LYS A 319 1.27 0.34 -5.83
CA LYS A 319 2.11 0.18 -4.63
C LYS A 319 1.67 -1.01 -3.77
#